data_AF-A0A8I3A6L1-F1
#
_entry.id   AF-A0A8I3A6L1-F1
#
_cell.length_a   1.000
_cell.length_b   1.000
_cell.length_c   1.000
_cell.angle_alpha   90.00
_cell.angle_beta   90.00
_cell.angle_gamma   90.00
#
_symmetry.space_group_name_H-M   'P 1'
#
loop_
_entity.id
_entity.type
_entity.pdbx_description
1 polymer ?
#
loop_
_entity_poly.entity_id
_entity_poly.type
_entity_poly.pdbx_seq_one_letter_code
_entity_poly.pdbx_strand_id
1 'polypeptide(L)'
;MVPSGVKAVALLFPCAGIISAKRTEEDSRIQSGGQELIDPGVFWMKQTISNACGTMGLIHSLANTNVLFVPGSPLAKFIEECKGTLRLLHPLLSHIDQYLGKTPEERAKLLETTPLFGKIHESAASSGQTAVPQDLDTDLHFTCFVKAPATRPTSDAAQRWRLIELDGGRIGPIDRGECNDLLKACPYTPNFRKVHSHTKKQDTAKYVKEFYVSQAKSISFNMMALCPGPEKEY
;
A
#
# COMPACT_ATOMS: atom_id res chain seq x y z
N MET A 1 -8.75 7.59 18.59
CA MET A 1 -7.33 7.19 18.58
C MET A 1 -7.17 5.96 17.69
N VAL A 2 -6.03 5.77 17.02
CA VAL A 2 -5.79 4.61 16.13
C VAL A 2 -5.30 3.42 16.99
N PRO A 3 -5.90 2.22 16.90
CA PRO A 3 -5.41 1.04 17.61
C PRO A 3 -3.99 0.67 17.21
N SER A 4 -3.24 0.06 18.13
CA SER A 4 -1.93 -0.50 17.83
C SER A 4 -2.00 -1.67 16.85
N GLY A 5 -0.88 -1.99 16.20
CA GLY A 5 -0.80 -3.14 15.29
C GLY A 5 -1.31 -2.87 13.88
N VAL A 6 -1.26 -1.60 13.45
CA VAL A 6 -1.60 -1.16 12.08
C VAL A 6 -0.89 -2.04 11.04
N LYS A 7 -1.67 -2.54 10.09
CA LYS A 7 -1.23 -3.46 9.04
C LYS A 7 -1.00 -2.78 7.69
N ALA A 8 -1.80 -1.76 7.39
CA ALA A 8 -1.70 -0.95 6.18
C ALA A 8 -2.35 0.41 6.42
N VAL A 9 -2.01 1.40 5.58
CA VAL A 9 -2.60 2.74 5.62
C VAL A 9 -3.01 3.15 4.20
N ALA A 10 -4.27 3.53 4.01
CA ALA A 10 -4.73 4.16 2.78
C ALA A 10 -4.76 5.68 2.95
N LEU A 11 -4.32 6.39 1.92
CA LEU A 11 -4.35 7.85 1.84
C LEU A 11 -5.16 8.27 0.61
N LEU A 12 -6.18 9.10 0.82
CA LEU A 12 -6.83 9.91 -0.22
C LEU A 12 -6.16 11.29 -0.24
N PHE A 13 -5.77 11.76 -1.42
CA PHE A 13 -5.11 13.05 -1.58
C PHE A 13 -5.43 13.71 -2.94
N PRO A 14 -5.29 15.03 -3.07
CA PRO A 14 -5.36 15.71 -4.35
C PRO A 14 -4.14 15.34 -5.20
N CYS A 15 -4.35 14.68 -6.34
CA CYS A 15 -3.27 14.20 -7.21
C CYS A 15 -2.84 15.20 -8.28
N ALA A 16 -3.56 16.30 -8.48
CA ALA A 16 -3.22 17.33 -9.47
C ALA A 16 -2.10 18.29 -9.00
N GLY A 17 -1.59 19.11 -9.93
CA GLY A 17 -0.66 20.20 -9.66
C GLY A 17 0.72 19.74 -9.18
N ILE A 18 1.21 20.35 -8.10
CA ILE A 18 2.58 20.14 -7.59
C ILE A 18 2.84 18.67 -7.24
N ILE A 19 1.83 17.98 -6.68
CA ILE A 19 1.96 16.56 -6.31
C ILE A 19 2.14 15.70 -7.57
N SER A 20 1.36 15.95 -8.63
CA SER A 20 1.53 15.26 -9.91
C SER A 20 2.94 15.45 -10.47
N ALA A 21 3.44 16.70 -10.50
CA ALA A 21 4.76 17.01 -11.04
C ALA A 21 5.88 16.28 -10.28
N LYS A 22 5.81 16.29 -8.94
CA LYS A 22 6.79 15.57 -8.09
C LYS A 22 6.74 14.06 -8.29
N ARG A 23 5.56 13.48 -8.44
CA ARG A 23 5.40 12.05 -8.72
C ARG A 23 6.03 11.67 -10.06
N THR A 24 5.81 12.48 -11.10
CA THR A 24 6.41 12.29 -12.43
C THR A 24 7.94 12.41 -12.39
N GLU A 25 8.46 13.42 -11.69
CA GLU A 25 9.90 13.60 -11.50
C GLU A 25 10.51 12.41 -10.74
N GLU A 26 9.85 11.96 -9.67
CA GLU A 26 10.28 10.81 -8.88
C GLU A 26 10.28 9.51 -9.70
N ASP A 27 9.22 9.27 -10.48
CA ASP A 27 9.15 8.10 -11.38
C ASP A 27 10.30 8.13 -12.39
N SER A 28 10.58 9.29 -12.99
CA SER A 28 11.70 9.47 -13.93
C SER A 28 13.06 9.21 -13.28
N ARG A 29 13.25 9.68 -12.03
CA ARG A 29 14.48 9.43 -11.25
C ARG A 29 14.64 7.95 -10.93
N ILE A 30 13.56 7.25 -10.58
CA ILE A 30 13.61 5.82 -10.26
C ILE A 30 13.87 4.99 -11.51
N GLN A 31 13.27 5.36 -12.65
CA GLN A 31 13.50 4.66 -13.92
C GLN A 31 14.95 4.78 -14.41
N SER A 32 15.59 5.93 -14.19
CA SER A 32 16.98 6.17 -14.62
C SER A 32 18.04 5.73 -13.62
N GLY A 33 17.81 5.94 -12.31
CA GLY A 33 18.79 5.70 -11.25
C GLY A 33 18.46 4.53 -10.32
N GLY A 34 17.30 3.89 -10.48
CA GLY A 34 16.81 2.86 -9.58
C GLY A 34 16.31 3.39 -8.23
N GLN A 35 15.98 2.44 -7.37
CA GLN A 35 15.66 2.64 -5.95
C GLN A 35 16.18 1.45 -5.15
N GLU A 36 16.04 1.49 -3.83
CA GLU A 36 16.35 0.34 -2.97
C GLU A 36 15.53 -0.90 -3.39
N LEU A 37 16.12 -2.09 -3.25
CA LEU A 37 15.48 -3.32 -3.69
C LEU A 37 14.29 -3.65 -2.78
N ILE A 38 13.10 -3.69 -3.39
CA ILE A 38 11.84 -4.02 -2.73
C ILE A 38 11.68 -5.55 -2.67
N ASP A 39 11.16 -6.04 -1.56
CA ASP A 39 10.87 -7.47 -1.36
C ASP A 39 10.01 -8.01 -2.52
N PRO A 40 10.46 -9.07 -3.24
CA PRO A 40 9.73 -9.61 -4.39
C PRO A 40 8.36 -10.18 -4.00
N GLY A 41 8.15 -10.39 -2.70
CA GLY A 41 6.90 -10.79 -2.11
C GLY A 41 5.86 -9.68 -1.97
N VAL A 42 6.21 -8.43 -2.22
CA VAL A 42 5.26 -7.31 -2.25
C VAL A 42 4.31 -7.49 -3.43
N PHE A 43 3.04 -7.55 -3.13
CA PHE A 43 1.98 -7.56 -4.11
C PHE A 43 1.71 -6.13 -4.61
N TRP A 44 1.91 -5.92 -5.91
CA TRP A 44 1.55 -4.68 -6.59
C TRP A 44 0.86 -5.00 -7.92
N MET A 45 -0.06 -4.13 -8.33
CA MET A 45 -0.78 -4.26 -9.60
C MET A 45 -1.04 -2.87 -10.17
N LYS A 46 -0.92 -2.76 -11.49
CA LYS A 46 -1.15 -1.51 -12.22
C LYS A 46 -2.64 -1.17 -12.18
N GLN A 47 -2.97 0.13 -12.09
CA GLN A 47 -4.33 0.58 -12.27
C GLN A 47 -4.57 0.85 -13.76
N THR A 48 -5.57 0.17 -14.32
CA THR A 48 -6.00 0.32 -15.73
C THR A 48 -7.48 0.69 -15.84
N ILE A 49 -8.21 0.69 -14.73
CA ILE A 49 -9.62 1.06 -14.63
C ILE A 49 -9.72 2.46 -14.01
N SER A 50 -10.39 3.38 -14.70
CA SER A 50 -10.65 4.73 -14.18
C SER A 50 -11.48 4.67 -12.90
N ASN A 51 -11.21 5.55 -11.94
CA ASN A 51 -11.88 5.63 -10.64
C ASN A 51 -11.87 4.37 -9.77
N ALA A 52 -11.07 3.35 -10.12
CA ALA A 52 -10.90 2.14 -9.32
C ALA A 52 -9.86 2.28 -8.19
N CYS A 53 -9.20 3.43 -8.04
CA CYS A 53 -8.07 3.62 -7.11
C CYS A 53 -8.40 3.23 -5.65
N GLY A 54 -9.64 3.43 -5.20
CA GLY A 54 -10.09 2.95 -3.89
C GLY A 54 -10.06 1.42 -3.76
N THR A 55 -10.60 0.71 -4.75
CA THR A 55 -10.52 -0.77 -4.81
C THR A 55 -9.07 -1.24 -4.91
N MET A 56 -8.25 -0.57 -5.72
CA MET A 56 -6.82 -0.87 -5.85
C MET A 56 -6.10 -0.75 -4.50
N GLY A 57 -6.31 0.36 -3.78
CA GLY A 57 -5.72 0.61 -2.47
C GLY A 57 -6.13 -0.43 -1.42
N LEU A 58 -7.39 -0.88 -1.45
CA LEU A 58 -7.87 -1.96 -0.57
C LEU A 58 -7.21 -3.30 -0.89
N ILE A 59 -7.11 -3.68 -2.17
CA ILE A 59 -6.44 -4.91 -2.59
C ILE A 59 -4.95 -4.87 -2.24
N HIS A 60 -4.25 -3.76 -2.54
CA HIS A 60 -2.85 -3.56 -2.16
C HIS A 60 -2.67 -3.66 -0.64
N SER A 61 -3.57 -3.08 0.16
CA SER A 61 -3.53 -3.18 1.61
C SER A 61 -3.67 -4.64 2.06
N LEU A 62 -4.74 -5.32 1.64
CA LEU A 62 -5.08 -6.64 2.14
C LEU A 62 -4.09 -7.72 1.64
N ALA A 63 -3.68 -7.68 0.37
CA ALA A 63 -2.77 -8.66 -0.22
C ALA A 63 -1.33 -8.62 0.32
N ASN A 64 -0.95 -7.53 1.00
CA ASN A 64 0.37 -7.34 1.60
C ASN A 64 0.37 -7.47 3.13
N THR A 65 -0.74 -7.94 3.71
CA THR A 65 -0.86 -8.13 5.16
C THR A 65 -1.14 -9.59 5.50
N ASN A 66 -1.06 -9.91 6.79
CA ASN A 66 -1.38 -11.23 7.31
C ASN A 66 -2.86 -11.37 7.71
N VAL A 67 -3.76 -10.57 7.12
CA VAL A 67 -5.20 -10.72 7.31
C VAL A 67 -5.64 -12.04 6.70
N LEU A 68 -6.45 -12.78 7.45
CA LEU A 68 -7.02 -14.05 6.98
C LEU A 68 -8.28 -13.76 6.17
N PHE A 69 -8.37 -14.39 5.00
CA PHE A 69 -9.59 -14.39 4.20
C PHE A 69 -10.40 -15.64 4.47
N VAL A 70 -11.72 -15.53 4.33
CA VAL A 70 -12.57 -16.72 4.26
C VAL A 70 -12.11 -17.58 3.07
N PRO A 71 -11.78 -18.87 3.27
CA PRO A 71 -11.33 -19.73 2.19
C PRO A 71 -12.33 -19.76 1.03
N GLY A 72 -11.81 -19.67 -0.20
CA GLY A 72 -12.64 -19.65 -1.40
C GLY A 72 -13.47 -18.38 -1.62
N SER A 73 -13.34 -17.37 -0.75
CA SER A 73 -13.94 -16.05 -1.00
C SER A 73 -13.41 -15.45 -2.31
N PRO A 74 -14.18 -14.57 -2.98
CA PRO A 74 -13.76 -13.96 -4.23
C PRO A 74 -12.40 -13.27 -4.17
N LEU A 75 -12.14 -12.53 -3.08
CA LEU A 75 -10.88 -11.84 -2.87
C LEU A 75 -9.72 -12.82 -2.62
N ALA A 76 -9.94 -13.89 -1.86
CA ALA A 76 -8.93 -14.93 -1.65
C ALA A 76 -8.53 -15.57 -2.98
N LYS A 77 -9.52 -16.02 -3.77
CA LYS A 77 -9.30 -16.62 -5.10
C LYS A 77 -8.54 -15.67 -6.03
N PHE A 78 -8.93 -14.40 -6.06
CA PHE A 78 -8.26 -13.39 -6.87
C PHE A 78 -6.78 -13.21 -6.47
N ILE A 79 -6.49 -13.07 -5.17
CA ILE A 79 -5.12 -12.90 -4.68
C ILE A 79 -4.28 -14.16 -4.93
N GLU A 80 -4.85 -15.34 -4.72
CA GLU A 80 -4.22 -16.64 -5.00
C GLU A 80 -3.87 -16.78 -6.48
N GLU A 81 -4.82 -16.50 -7.39
CA GLU A 81 -4.59 -16.55 -8.82
C GLU A 81 -3.52 -15.55 -9.28
N CYS A 82 -3.50 -14.36 -8.68
CA CYS A 82 -2.48 -13.36 -8.96
C CYS A 82 -1.08 -13.76 -8.46
N LYS A 83 -0.98 -14.39 -7.28
CA LYS A 83 0.30 -14.78 -6.67
C LYS A 83 0.85 -16.11 -7.21
N GLY A 84 -0.02 -16.97 -7.75
CA GLY A 84 0.35 -18.33 -8.18
C GLY A 84 0.48 -19.29 -6.99
N THR A 85 0.46 -20.60 -7.29
CA THR A 85 0.35 -21.70 -6.32
C THR A 85 1.61 -21.99 -5.50
N LEU A 86 2.78 -21.43 -5.84
CA LEU A 86 4.04 -21.85 -5.21
C LEU A 86 4.29 -21.24 -3.82
N ARG A 87 3.62 -20.15 -3.46
CA ARG A 87 3.90 -19.44 -2.20
C ARG A 87 3.26 -20.08 -0.95
N LEU A 88 2.41 -21.09 -1.14
CA LEU A 88 1.68 -21.73 -0.05
C LEU A 88 2.33 -23.02 0.48
N LEU A 89 3.34 -23.59 -0.20
CA LEU A 89 3.78 -24.96 0.10
C LEU A 89 5.20 -25.15 0.64
N HIS A 90 6.13 -24.18 0.56
CA HIS A 90 7.48 -24.44 1.11
C HIS A 90 8.35 -23.19 1.43
N PRO A 91 8.76 -22.97 2.70
CA PRO A 91 9.72 -21.91 3.08
C PRO A 91 11.12 -22.05 2.48
N LEU A 92 11.45 -23.23 1.96
CA LEU A 92 12.79 -23.63 1.52
C LEU A 92 13.03 -23.46 0.01
N LEU A 93 12.05 -22.94 -0.74
CA LEU A 93 12.13 -22.69 -2.19
C LEU A 93 12.38 -21.21 -2.56
N SER A 94 12.77 -20.38 -1.59
CA SER A 94 13.00 -18.92 -1.75
C SER A 94 14.03 -18.52 -2.81
N HIS A 95 14.78 -19.47 -3.37
CA HIS A 95 15.79 -19.24 -4.41
C HIS A 95 15.31 -19.62 -5.82
N ILE A 96 14.11 -20.20 -5.97
CA ILE A 96 13.52 -20.65 -7.25
C ILE A 96 12.26 -19.81 -7.62
N ASP A 97 11.89 -18.82 -6.80
CA ASP A 97 10.65 -18.02 -6.88
C ASP A 97 10.61 -16.98 -8.03
N GLN A 98 11.21 -17.29 -9.17
CA GLN A 98 11.11 -16.47 -10.35
C GLN A 98 9.84 -16.85 -11.15
N TYR A 99 8.77 -16.07 -10.94
CA TYR A 99 7.60 -15.90 -11.83
C TYR A 99 6.64 -17.09 -12.04
N LEU A 100 5.97 -17.56 -10.99
CA LEU A 100 4.71 -18.34 -11.18
C LEU A 100 3.43 -17.52 -10.99
N GLY A 101 3.54 -16.30 -10.43
CA GLY A 101 2.43 -15.37 -10.31
C GLY A 101 2.29 -14.46 -11.53
N LYS A 102 1.10 -13.91 -11.73
CA LYS A 102 0.80 -12.92 -12.78
C LYS A 102 1.65 -11.67 -12.62
N THR A 103 2.04 -11.05 -13.74
CA THR A 103 2.67 -9.72 -13.78
C THR A 103 1.71 -8.63 -13.27
N PRO A 104 2.18 -7.44 -12.88
CA PRO A 104 1.29 -6.36 -12.46
C PRO A 104 0.20 -6.00 -13.46
N GLU A 105 0.49 -6.05 -14.76
CA GLU A 105 -0.44 -5.81 -15.85
C GLU A 105 -1.44 -6.96 -16.00
N GLU A 106 -0.99 -8.21 -15.87
CA GLU A 106 -1.88 -9.38 -15.90
C GLU A 106 -2.83 -9.40 -14.68
N ARG A 107 -2.38 -8.94 -13.51
CA ARG A 107 -3.23 -8.76 -12.32
C ARG A 107 -4.31 -7.71 -12.57
N ALA A 108 -3.93 -6.59 -13.20
CA ALA A 108 -4.87 -5.56 -13.61
C ALA A 108 -5.90 -6.11 -14.60
N LYS A 109 -5.43 -6.88 -15.60
CA LYS A 109 -6.30 -7.52 -16.57
C LYS A 109 -7.28 -8.49 -15.94
N LEU A 110 -6.83 -9.29 -14.97
CA LEU A 110 -7.69 -10.20 -14.23
C LEU A 110 -8.79 -9.44 -13.48
N LEU A 111 -8.45 -8.29 -12.87
CA LEU A 111 -9.44 -7.45 -12.16
C LEU A 111 -10.49 -6.91 -13.13
N GLU A 112 -10.09 -6.43 -14.31
CA GLU A 112 -11.00 -5.96 -15.37
C GLU A 112 -11.96 -7.05 -15.84
N THR A 113 -11.45 -8.27 -16.05
CA THR A 113 -12.23 -9.38 -16.61
C THR A 113 -13.05 -10.13 -15.57
N THR A 114 -13.02 -9.71 -14.30
CA THR A 114 -13.79 -10.32 -13.22
C THR A 114 -14.99 -9.43 -12.86
N PRO A 115 -16.20 -9.68 -13.41
CA PRO A 115 -17.33 -8.75 -13.30
C PRO A 115 -17.78 -8.50 -11.85
N LEU A 116 -17.49 -9.46 -10.96
CA LEU A 116 -17.84 -9.38 -9.54
C LEU A 116 -17.20 -8.17 -8.84
N PHE A 117 -15.95 -7.85 -9.14
CA PHE A 117 -15.29 -6.70 -8.51
C PHE A 117 -15.87 -5.37 -8.99
N GLY A 118 -16.23 -5.27 -10.28
CA GLY A 118 -16.94 -4.11 -10.82
C GLY A 118 -18.29 -3.88 -10.12
N LYS A 119 -19.10 -4.96 -9.96
CA LYS A 119 -20.40 -4.89 -9.28
C LYS A 119 -20.29 -4.50 -7.80
N ILE A 120 -19.31 -5.08 -7.08
CA ILE A 120 -19.08 -4.75 -5.67
C ILE A 120 -18.62 -3.29 -5.54
N HIS A 121 -17.74 -2.83 -6.44
CA HIS A 121 -17.28 -1.44 -6.45
C HIS A 121 -18.42 -0.45 -6.68
N GLU A 122 -19.26 -0.69 -7.69
CA GLU A 122 -20.42 0.16 -8.01
C GLU A 122 -21.43 0.22 -6.85
N SER A 123 -21.72 -0.93 -6.24
CA SER A 123 -22.59 -1.02 -5.07
C SER A 123 -22.02 -0.24 -3.88
N ALA A 124 -20.73 -0.41 -3.58
CA ALA A 124 -20.06 0.29 -2.50
C ALA A 124 -20.04 1.81 -2.73
N ALA A 125 -19.75 2.25 -3.97
CA ALA A 125 -19.76 3.66 -4.36
C ALA A 125 -21.13 4.33 -4.11
N SER A 126 -22.22 3.57 -4.26
CA SER A 126 -23.60 4.04 -4.04
C SER A 126 -24.07 3.99 -2.58
N SER A 127 -23.29 3.40 -1.68
CA SER A 127 -23.68 3.14 -0.27
C SER A 127 -23.18 4.19 0.73
N GLY A 128 -22.36 5.14 0.27
CA GLY A 128 -21.76 6.17 1.12
C GLY A 128 -22.79 7.16 1.68
N GLN A 129 -22.35 7.98 2.64
CA GLN A 129 -23.20 9.04 3.24
C GLN A 129 -23.44 10.22 2.28
N THR A 130 -22.69 10.29 1.18
CA THR A 130 -22.80 11.33 0.15
C THR A 130 -23.38 10.72 -1.12
N ALA A 131 -24.19 11.49 -1.85
CA ALA A 131 -24.63 11.09 -3.18
C ALA A 131 -23.43 10.92 -4.12
N VAL A 132 -23.54 9.98 -5.07
CA VAL A 132 -22.57 9.84 -6.15
C VAL A 132 -22.62 11.11 -7.01
N PRO A 133 -21.49 11.79 -7.25
CA PRO A 133 -21.48 12.99 -8.06
C PRO A 133 -21.84 12.66 -9.53
N GLN A 134 -22.46 13.62 -10.22
CA GLN A 134 -22.75 13.48 -11.66
C GLN A 134 -21.47 13.55 -12.49
N ASP A 135 -20.53 14.39 -12.07
CA ASP A 135 -19.18 14.45 -12.63
C ASP A 135 -18.29 13.46 -11.86
N LEU A 136 -17.82 12.45 -12.59
CA LEU A 136 -16.92 11.44 -12.05
C LEU A 136 -15.45 11.79 -12.29
N ASP A 137 -15.18 12.92 -12.97
CA ASP A 137 -13.83 13.47 -13.03
C ASP A 137 -13.45 14.00 -11.64
N THR A 138 -12.32 13.52 -11.14
CA THR A 138 -11.88 13.86 -9.79
C THR A 138 -10.38 13.99 -9.74
N ASP A 139 -9.93 15.07 -9.11
CA ASP A 139 -8.52 15.29 -8.79
C ASP A 139 -8.08 14.54 -7.52
N LEU A 140 -8.89 13.61 -7.01
CA LEU A 140 -8.57 12.83 -5.81
C LEU A 140 -8.11 11.43 -6.16
N HIS A 141 -7.09 10.95 -5.45
CA HIS A 141 -6.51 9.63 -5.68
C HIS A 141 -6.21 8.89 -4.39
N PHE A 142 -6.36 7.57 -4.43
CA PHE A 142 -5.97 6.68 -3.33
C PHE A 142 -4.57 6.09 -3.57
N THR A 143 -3.73 6.13 -2.55
CA THR A 143 -2.47 5.35 -2.45
C THR A 143 -2.48 4.53 -1.16
N CYS A 144 -1.69 3.45 -1.11
CA CYS A 144 -1.59 2.54 0.02
C CYS A 144 -0.15 2.46 0.53
N PHE A 145 0.03 2.38 1.85
CA PHE A 145 1.31 2.17 2.50
C PHE A 145 1.32 0.88 3.31
N VAL A 146 2.35 0.07 3.11
CA VAL A 146 2.55 -1.22 3.79
C VAL A 146 3.98 -1.36 4.28
N LYS A 147 4.20 -2.30 5.22
CA LYS A 147 5.52 -2.61 5.74
C LYS A 147 6.02 -3.90 5.09
N ALA A 148 7.20 -3.87 4.48
CA ALA A 148 7.82 -5.04 3.87
C ALA A 148 9.20 -5.33 4.48
N PRO A 149 9.67 -6.60 4.50
CA PRO A 149 11.06 -6.92 4.84
C PRO A 149 12.05 -6.19 3.92
N ALA A 150 13.23 -5.85 4.42
CA ALA A 150 14.33 -5.46 3.55
C ALA A 150 14.92 -6.69 2.86
N THR A 151 15.25 -6.57 1.57
CA THR A 151 15.78 -7.67 0.73
C THR A 151 17.21 -8.10 1.07
N ARG A 152 18.01 -7.21 1.67
CA ARG A 152 19.41 -7.48 1.98
C ARG A 152 19.56 -7.89 3.45
N PRO A 153 20.20 -9.04 3.74
CA PRO A 153 20.69 -9.32 5.07
C PRO A 153 21.76 -8.29 5.42
N THR A 154 21.61 -7.59 6.55
CA THR A 154 22.72 -6.84 7.14
C THR A 154 23.61 -7.81 7.92
N SER A 155 24.90 -7.48 8.02
CA SER A 155 25.86 -8.21 8.86
C SER A 155 25.42 -8.30 10.34
N ASP A 156 24.54 -7.40 10.79
CA ASP A 156 23.80 -7.49 12.04
C ASP A 156 22.48 -8.26 11.87
N ALA A 157 22.31 -9.31 12.67
CA ALA A 157 21.28 -10.36 12.58
C ALA A 157 19.80 -9.92 12.76
N ALA A 158 19.49 -8.62 12.78
CA ALA A 158 18.14 -8.12 13.02
C ALA A 158 17.36 -7.88 11.70
N GLN A 159 16.18 -8.48 11.58
CA GLN A 159 15.26 -8.21 10.46
C GLN A 159 14.91 -6.72 10.39
N ARG A 160 15.21 -6.09 9.25
CA ARG A 160 14.85 -4.70 8.96
C ARG A 160 13.58 -4.65 8.14
N TRP A 161 12.90 -3.52 8.26
CA TRP A 161 11.60 -3.29 7.63
C TRP A 161 11.63 -1.98 6.84
N ARG A 162 10.89 -1.94 5.74
CA ARG A 162 10.81 -0.82 4.80
C ARG A 162 9.36 -0.36 4.66
N LEU A 163 9.15 0.94 4.52
CA LEU A 163 7.85 1.53 4.20
C LEU A 163 7.70 1.52 2.68
N ILE A 164 6.69 0.82 2.18
CA ILE A 164 6.45 0.71 0.74
C ILE A 164 5.15 1.44 0.41
N GLU A 165 5.21 2.35 -0.55
CA GLU A 165 4.04 2.97 -1.16
C GLU A 165 3.60 2.16 -2.38
N LEU A 166 2.32 1.84 -2.42
CA LEU A 166 1.64 1.05 -3.44
C LEU A 166 0.55 1.90 -4.06
N ASP A 167 0.81 2.33 -5.29
CA ASP A 167 -0.11 3.12 -6.09
C ASP A 167 -0.10 2.57 -7.52
N GLY A 168 -1.26 2.12 -8.01
CA GLY A 168 -1.38 1.52 -9.33
C GLY A 168 -1.16 2.51 -10.49
N GLY A 169 -1.22 3.81 -10.23
CA GLY A 169 -0.91 4.85 -11.20
C GLY A 169 0.60 5.06 -11.41
N ARG A 170 1.45 4.58 -10.48
CA ARG A 170 2.92 4.75 -10.55
C ARG A 170 3.58 3.70 -11.44
N ILE A 171 4.89 3.85 -11.67
CA ILE A 171 5.71 2.89 -12.43
C ILE A 171 5.97 1.56 -11.70
N GLY A 172 5.57 1.46 -10.43
CA GLY A 172 5.77 0.28 -9.59
C GLY A 172 5.61 0.63 -8.10
N PRO A 173 5.87 -0.33 -7.19
CA PRO A 173 5.98 -0.04 -5.77
C PRO A 173 7.17 0.90 -5.50
N ILE A 174 7.02 1.83 -4.55
CA ILE A 174 8.04 2.83 -4.24
C ILE A 174 8.52 2.68 -2.79
N ASP A 175 9.83 2.57 -2.60
CA ASP A 175 10.42 2.50 -1.27
C ASP A 175 10.54 3.89 -0.63
N ARG A 176 10.02 4.02 0.60
CA ARG A 176 9.97 5.26 1.38
C ARG A 176 10.94 5.29 2.57
N GLY A 177 11.78 4.27 2.73
CA GLY A 177 12.80 4.23 3.77
C GLY A 177 12.55 3.19 4.86
N GLU A 178 13.40 3.22 5.88
CA GLU A 178 13.32 2.29 7.02
C GLU A 178 12.05 2.55 7.83
N CYS A 179 11.33 1.48 8.17
CA CYS A 179 10.02 1.56 8.82
C CYS A 179 9.93 0.60 10.00
N ASN A 180 9.95 1.12 11.22
CA ASN A 180 9.71 0.26 12.39
C ASN A 180 8.23 0.00 12.63
N ASP A 181 7.42 1.05 12.48
CA ASP A 181 5.99 1.09 12.72
C ASP A 181 5.32 1.88 11.60
N LEU A 182 4.22 1.37 11.04
CA LEU A 182 3.50 2.00 9.92
C LEU A 182 2.86 3.32 10.35
N LEU A 183 2.27 3.31 11.53
CA LEU A 183 1.76 4.51 12.18
C LEU A 183 2.20 4.38 13.61
N LYS A 184 3.27 5.09 13.98
CA LYS A 184 3.60 5.24 15.39
C LYS A 184 2.34 5.69 16.10
N ALA A 185 1.79 4.85 16.96
CA ALA A 185 0.83 5.27 17.95
C ALA A 185 1.56 6.36 18.73
N CYS A 186 1.28 7.64 18.46
CA CYS A 186 1.99 8.76 19.05
C CYS A 186 1.95 8.58 20.56
N PRO A 187 3.03 8.10 21.21
CA PRO A 187 3.05 8.10 22.64
C PRO A 187 3.46 9.53 22.96
N TYR A 188 2.55 10.33 23.51
CA TYR A 188 3.00 11.49 24.26
C TYR A 188 3.87 10.97 25.41
N THR A 189 5.18 10.85 25.16
CA THR A 189 6.19 10.53 26.15
C THR A 189 7.02 11.79 26.37
N PRO A 190 6.92 12.46 27.53
CA PRO A 190 7.60 13.72 27.78
C PRO A 190 9.14 13.65 27.72
N ASN A 191 9.74 12.46 27.69
CA ASN A 191 11.17 12.26 27.93
C ASN A 191 11.85 11.21 27.02
N PHE A 192 11.52 11.14 25.73
CA PHE A 192 12.26 10.23 24.84
C PHE A 192 13.61 10.82 24.43
N ARG A 193 14.69 10.28 24.99
CA ARG A 193 16.08 10.59 24.64
C ARG A 193 16.30 10.33 23.15
N LYS A 194 16.78 11.33 22.40
CA LYS A 194 17.16 11.19 20.98
C LYS A 194 18.24 10.11 20.83
N VAL A 195 17.84 8.90 20.44
CA VAL A 195 18.78 7.90 19.94
C VAL A 195 19.20 8.35 18.54
N HIS A 196 20.46 8.76 18.41
CA HIS A 196 21.06 9.18 17.14
C HIS A 196 21.35 7.94 16.28
N SER A 197 20.34 7.35 15.64
CA SER A 197 20.59 6.50 14.48
C SER A 197 20.78 7.40 13.26
N HIS A 198 21.89 7.25 12.56
CA HIS A 198 22.22 8.02 11.36
C HIS A 198 21.28 7.73 10.16
N THR A 199 20.34 6.79 10.31
CA THR A 199 19.24 6.56 9.37
C THR A 199 17.94 7.19 9.88
N LYS A 200 17.36 8.13 9.11
CA LYS A 200 16.04 8.71 9.39
C LYS A 200 14.97 7.62 9.17
N LYS A 201 14.44 7.08 10.25
CA LYS A 201 13.27 6.18 10.21
C LYS A 201 12.01 6.95 9.79
N GLN A 202 11.17 6.28 9.03
CA GLN A 202 9.91 6.80 8.49
C GLN A 202 8.72 6.02 9.04
N ASP A 203 7.62 6.72 9.24
CA ASP A 203 6.27 6.17 9.38
C ASP A 203 5.38 6.87 8.35
N THR A 204 4.20 6.31 8.08
CA THR A 204 3.31 6.84 7.04
C THR A 204 2.90 8.27 7.33
N ALA A 205 2.53 8.60 8.57
CA ALA A 205 2.07 9.95 8.92
C ALA A 205 3.15 11.01 8.67
N LYS A 206 4.40 10.72 9.06
CA LYS A 206 5.55 11.59 8.80
C LYS A 206 5.78 11.78 7.31
N TYR A 207 5.74 10.69 6.52
CA TYR A 207 5.93 10.76 5.07
C TYR A 207 4.83 11.57 4.40
N VAL A 208 3.57 11.30 4.75
CA VAL A 208 2.41 12.03 4.23
C VAL A 208 2.51 13.52 4.55
N LYS A 209 2.91 13.88 5.78
CA LYS A 209 3.12 15.27 6.16
C LYS A 209 4.20 15.95 5.30
N GLU A 210 5.34 15.30 5.16
CA GLU A 210 6.52 15.86 4.49
C GLU A 210 6.35 15.93 2.96
N PHE A 211 5.78 14.90 2.33
CA PHE A 211 5.69 14.81 0.88
C PHE A 211 4.38 15.37 0.32
N TYR A 212 3.24 15.00 0.92
CA TYR A 212 1.91 15.31 0.39
C TYR A 212 1.34 16.60 0.99
N VAL A 213 1.27 16.71 2.32
CA VAL A 213 0.58 17.83 2.98
C VAL A 213 1.38 19.13 2.87
N SER A 214 2.71 19.09 3.04
CA SER A 214 3.55 20.30 2.99
C SER A 214 3.53 21.03 1.65
N GLN A 215 3.07 20.34 0.59
CA GLN A 215 3.05 20.84 -0.78
C GLN A 215 1.64 21.20 -1.26
N ALA A 216 0.62 20.79 -0.52
CA ALA A 216 -0.75 20.93 -0.95
C ALA A 216 -1.33 22.28 -0.53
N LYS A 217 -2.00 22.93 -1.48
CA LYS A 217 -2.84 24.10 -1.22
C LYS A 217 -4.27 23.71 -0.79
N SER A 218 -4.62 22.45 -0.99
CA SER A 218 -5.93 21.88 -0.63
C SER A 218 -5.85 21.18 0.72
N ILE A 219 -6.97 21.16 1.43
CA ILE A 219 -7.16 20.41 2.68
C ILE A 219 -7.82 19.05 2.45
N SER A 220 -8.12 18.67 1.21
CA SER A 220 -8.87 17.47 0.84
C SER A 220 -8.02 16.19 0.97
N PHE A 221 -7.67 15.85 2.21
CA PHE A 221 -6.96 14.64 2.57
C PHE A 221 -7.81 13.76 3.48
N ASN A 222 -7.71 12.45 3.29
CA ASN A 222 -8.25 11.48 4.24
C ASN A 222 -7.24 10.35 4.41
N MET A 223 -7.08 9.83 5.64
CA MET A 223 -6.19 8.71 5.91
C MET A 223 -6.92 7.68 6.75
N MET A 224 -6.88 6.42 6.30
CA MET A 224 -7.52 5.28 6.95
C MET A 224 -6.47 4.23 7.28
N ALA A 225 -6.57 3.61 8.46
CA ALA A 225 -5.64 2.59 8.91
C ALA A 225 -6.35 1.23 9.05
N LEU A 226 -5.79 0.19 8.43
CA LEU A 226 -6.21 -1.19 8.65
C LEU A 226 -5.62 -1.67 9.98
N CYS A 227 -6.47 -1.82 10.99
CA CYS A 227 -6.09 -2.17 12.35
C CYS A 227 -6.66 -3.53 12.74
N PRO A 228 -6.09 -4.19 13.77
CA PRO A 228 -6.74 -5.33 14.42
C PRO A 228 -8.15 -4.93 14.89
N GLY A 229 -9.08 -5.87 14.81
CA GLY A 229 -10.40 -5.70 15.41
C GLY A 229 -10.32 -5.59 16.95
N PRO A 230 -11.40 -5.17 17.62
CA PRO A 230 -11.45 -5.16 19.07
C PRO A 230 -11.12 -6.56 19.62
N GLU A 231 -10.38 -6.61 20.72
CA GLU A 231 -10.18 -7.86 21.44
C GLU A 231 -11.55 -8.43 21.79
N LYS A 232 -11.79 -9.68 21.41
CA LYS A 232 -13.01 -10.37 21.84
C LYS A 232 -12.81 -10.68 23.32
N GLU A 233 -13.58 -10.02 24.18
CA GLU A 233 -13.79 -10.46 25.55
C GLU A 233 -14.44 -11.86 25.44
N TYR A 234 -13.67 -12.90 25.75
CA TYR A 234 -14.14 -14.27 25.88
C TYR A 234 -14.27 -14.62 27.37
#